data_AF-A0A6S7JN63-F1
#
_entry.id   AF-A0A6S7JN63-F1
#
_cell.length_a   1.000
_cell.length_b   1.000
_cell.length_c   1.000
_cell.angle_alpha   90.00
_cell.angle_beta   90.00
_cell.angle_gamma   90.00
#
_symmetry.space_group_name_H-M   'P 1'
#
loop_
_entity.id
_entity.type
_entity.pdbx_description
1 polymer ?
#
loop_
_entity_poly.entity_id
_entity_poly.type
_entity_poly.pdbx_seq_one_letter_code
_entity_poly.pdbx_strand_id
1 'polypeptide(L)'
;MAESGGFREKQCFDIFTGILGRKLAVKHWKEIYLCILAVDCGLKTSYLVDQCCLKPAQMDKLVTNLRCEKFISRGDLHTVVIYGDIFVLQREKMLNYLNCMLNQRCVCFVDISQSLSEPKILNSDEIFWTSIKRFCLEFNDFVQHCKTDTQYMPRTFEFEDKILHPCTVFGVILGYPVLYWLTKESEMNCLSQIDLSVYSSEIALESWQGKNEDFVTVCSFSFPGNLTAYCEKYIESWRNNVTTISQKQTMLVHRIMCKQVRLPVVIL
;
A
#
# COMPACT_ATOMS: atom_id res chain seq x y z
N MET A 1 16.56 -4.19 35.69
CA MET A 1 15.55 -3.13 35.47
C MET A 1 15.75 -2.64 34.04
N ALA A 2 14.92 -3.10 33.10
CA ALA A 2 15.00 -2.64 31.71
C ALA A 2 14.32 -1.28 31.63
N GLU A 3 15.07 -0.25 31.21
CA GLU A 3 14.47 1.03 30.85
C GLU A 3 13.42 0.78 29.78
N SER A 4 12.16 1.09 30.09
CA SER A 4 11.08 1.18 29.10
C SER A 4 11.43 2.32 28.15
N GLY A 5 12.21 2.00 27.11
CA GLY A 5 12.64 2.94 26.08
C GLY A 5 11.43 3.43 25.28
N GLY A 6 10.79 4.48 25.77
CA GLY A 6 9.68 5.13 25.09
C GLY A 6 10.08 5.63 23.69
N PHE A 7 9.09 5.73 22.80
CA PHE A 7 9.29 6.26 21.46
C PHE A 7 9.95 7.64 21.49
N ARG A 8 11.11 7.78 20.82
CA ARG A 8 11.93 9.00 20.81
C ARG A 8 11.39 10.03 19.81
N GLU A 9 10.19 10.57 20.09
CA GLU A 9 9.41 11.40 19.17
C GLU A 9 10.19 12.58 18.58
N LYS A 10 10.88 13.37 19.43
CA LYS A 10 11.68 14.52 18.97
C LYS A 10 12.74 14.10 17.96
N GLN A 11 13.47 13.02 18.23
CA GLN A 11 14.52 12.56 17.35
C GLN A 11 13.95 12.02 16.03
N CYS A 12 12.81 11.33 16.08
CA CYS A 12 12.10 10.91 14.86
C CYS A 12 11.73 12.13 14.03
N PHE A 13 11.09 13.12 14.63
CA PHE A 13 10.74 14.38 13.98
C PHE A 13 11.95 15.09 13.38
N ASP A 14 13.08 15.14 14.08
CA ASP A 14 14.30 15.77 13.60
C ASP A 14 14.82 15.12 12.30
N ILE A 15 14.73 13.78 12.16
CA ILE A 15 15.03 13.08 10.90
C ILE A 15 14.15 13.60 9.77
N PHE A 16 12.83 13.69 9.99
CA PHE A 16 11.89 14.20 8.99
C PHE A 16 12.17 15.66 8.63
N THR A 17 12.49 16.52 9.61
CA THR A 17 12.82 17.93 9.31
C THR A 17 14.08 18.06 8.46
N GLY A 18 15.08 17.18 8.64
CA GLY A 18 16.30 17.16 7.84
C GLY A 18 16.10 16.73 6.38
N ILE A 19 14.99 16.04 6.07
CA ILE A 19 14.67 15.55 4.72
C ILE A 19 13.60 16.41 4.03
N LEU A 20 12.51 16.71 4.74
CA LEU A 20 11.34 17.43 4.23
C LEU A 20 11.42 18.94 4.40
N GLY A 21 12.29 19.42 5.28
CA GLY A 21 12.21 20.77 5.83
C GLY A 21 11.09 20.89 6.88
N ARG A 22 11.23 21.88 7.77
CA ARG A 22 10.38 22.02 8.96
C ARG A 22 8.89 22.15 8.65
N LYS A 23 8.53 22.94 7.63
CA LYS A 23 7.12 23.22 7.28
C LYS A 23 6.36 21.94 6.89
N LEU A 24 6.95 21.12 6.03
CA LEU A 24 6.35 19.87 5.57
C LEU A 24 6.39 18.79 6.65
N ALA A 25 7.51 18.71 7.39
CA ALA A 25 7.64 17.78 8.50
C ALA A 25 6.53 17.97 9.53
N VAL A 26 6.28 19.20 10.02
CA VAL A 26 5.20 19.48 11.00
C VAL A 26 3.85 18.92 10.56
N LYS A 27 3.55 18.94 9.25
CA LYS A 27 2.26 18.51 8.72
C LYS A 27 2.17 17.00 8.49
N HIS A 28 3.23 16.35 8.01
CA HIS A 28 3.14 15.01 7.43
C HIS A 28 4.02 13.95 8.09
N TRP A 29 4.90 14.31 9.03
CA TRP A 29 5.89 13.34 9.54
C TRP A 29 5.25 12.12 10.22
N LYS A 30 4.18 12.32 11.01
CA LYS A 30 3.47 11.22 11.69
C LYS A 30 2.83 10.26 10.69
N GLU A 31 2.15 10.82 9.68
CA GLU A 31 1.49 10.08 8.60
C GLU A 31 2.51 9.22 7.83
N ILE A 32 3.58 9.85 7.33
CA ILE A 32 4.62 9.15 6.58
C ILE A 32 5.30 8.09 7.46
N TYR A 33 5.61 8.42 8.73
CA TYR A 33 6.22 7.48 9.66
C TYR A 33 5.34 6.25 9.90
N LEU A 34 4.05 6.45 10.21
CA LEU A 34 3.11 5.36 10.44
C LEU A 34 2.89 4.51 9.19
N CYS A 35 2.84 5.12 7.99
CA CYS A 35 2.77 4.39 6.73
C CYS A 35 4.01 3.51 6.49
N ILE A 36 5.22 4.03 6.73
CA ILE A 36 6.47 3.24 6.65
C ILE A 36 6.47 2.12 7.70
N LEU A 37 6.06 2.43 8.94
CA LEU A 37 6.00 1.46 10.02
C LEU A 37 4.99 0.34 9.73
N ALA A 38 3.85 0.65 9.10
CA ALA A 38 2.88 -0.35 8.66
C ALA A 38 3.46 -1.33 7.63
N VAL A 39 4.31 -0.85 6.73
CA VAL A 39 5.04 -1.71 5.78
C VAL A 39 6.11 -2.54 6.50
N ASP A 40 6.86 -1.93 7.41
CA ASP A 40 7.93 -2.57 8.19
C ASP A 40 7.41 -3.76 9.02
N CYS A 41 6.30 -3.57 9.73
CA CYS A 41 5.68 -4.65 10.52
C CYS A 41 4.86 -5.63 9.66
N GLY A 42 4.71 -5.38 8.37
CA GLY A 42 4.04 -6.25 7.41
C GLY A 42 2.51 -6.13 7.40
N LEU A 43 1.92 -5.09 8.00
CA LEU A 43 0.48 -4.83 7.91
C LEU A 43 0.01 -4.59 6.46
N LYS A 44 0.93 -4.12 5.60
CA LYS A 44 0.74 -4.04 4.15
C LYS A 44 2.06 -4.32 3.42
N THR A 45 1.99 -4.62 2.14
CA THR A 45 3.16 -4.98 1.30
C THR A 45 4.00 -3.77 0.89
N SER A 46 3.36 -2.61 0.68
CA SER A 46 4.02 -1.39 0.28
C SER A 46 3.25 -0.11 0.64
N TYR A 47 3.91 1.03 0.52
CA TYR A 47 3.35 2.36 0.74
C TYR A 47 3.66 3.24 -0.48
N LEU A 48 2.61 3.72 -1.15
CA LEU A 48 2.68 4.76 -2.19
C LEU A 48 2.86 6.12 -1.52
N VAL A 49 3.91 6.83 -1.89
CA VAL A 49 4.26 8.14 -1.32
C VAL A 49 3.62 9.24 -2.14
N ASP A 50 2.46 9.72 -1.69
CA ASP A 50 1.70 10.81 -2.32
C ASP A 50 1.90 12.17 -1.63
N GLN A 51 2.52 12.20 -0.44
CA GLN A 51 2.75 13.43 0.31
C GLN A 51 4.06 14.13 -0.09
N CYS A 52 4.07 15.46 0.07
CA CYS A 52 5.27 16.29 0.15
C CYS A 52 6.17 16.38 -1.09
N CYS A 53 5.76 15.87 -2.26
CA CYS A 53 6.56 15.89 -3.50
C CYS A 53 8.00 15.39 -3.27
N LEU A 54 8.16 14.37 -2.42
CA LEU A 54 9.44 13.78 -2.13
C LEU A 54 10.09 13.25 -3.40
N LYS A 55 11.40 13.47 -3.56
CA LYS A 55 12.17 12.79 -4.61
C LYS A 55 12.52 11.38 -4.16
N PRO A 56 12.72 10.43 -5.10
CA PRO A 56 13.07 9.05 -4.76
C PRO A 56 14.27 8.96 -3.79
N ALA A 57 15.36 9.69 -4.05
CA ALA A 57 16.56 9.67 -3.22
C ALA A 57 16.33 10.25 -1.80
N GLN A 58 15.38 11.18 -1.64
CA GLN A 58 15.01 11.70 -0.33
C GLN A 58 14.25 10.67 0.49
N MET A 59 13.34 9.91 -0.14
CA MET A 59 12.62 8.83 0.54
C MET A 59 13.59 7.72 0.96
N ASP A 60 14.52 7.34 0.10
CA ASP A 60 15.50 6.31 0.43
C ASP A 60 16.42 6.72 1.60
N LYS A 61 16.85 7.99 1.61
CA LYS A 61 17.58 8.57 2.73
C LYS A 61 16.75 8.60 4.02
N LEU A 62 15.46 8.92 3.93
CA LEU A 62 14.54 8.91 5.08
C LEU A 62 14.42 7.50 5.67
N VAL A 63 14.12 6.49 4.84
CA VAL A 63 14.01 5.09 5.28
C VAL A 63 15.32 4.61 5.91
N THR A 64 16.45 4.94 5.30
CA THR A 64 17.78 4.60 5.83
C THR A 64 18.04 5.25 7.18
N ASN A 65 17.76 6.55 7.33
CA ASN A 65 17.95 7.25 8.60
C ASN A 65 17.05 6.69 9.72
N LEU A 66 15.78 6.39 9.41
CA LEU A 66 14.86 5.76 10.37
C LEU A 66 15.38 4.39 10.82
N ARG A 67 15.94 3.60 9.90
CA ARG A 67 16.56 2.30 10.19
C ARG A 67 17.81 2.43 11.06
N CYS A 68 18.72 3.35 10.72
CA CYS A 68 19.93 3.62 11.50
C CYS A 68 19.60 3.99 12.95
N GLU A 69 18.53 4.78 13.12
CA GLU A 69 18.02 5.20 14.43
C GLU A 69 17.04 4.22 15.07
N LYS A 70 16.87 3.02 14.51
CA LYS A 70 16.04 1.92 15.05
C LYS A 70 14.57 2.31 15.27
N PHE A 71 14.04 3.26 14.51
CA PHE A 71 12.61 3.59 14.50
C PHE A 71 11.76 2.62 13.69
N ILE A 72 12.41 1.88 12.81
CA ILE A 72 11.90 0.74 12.06
C ILE A 72 12.87 -0.41 12.23
N SER A 73 12.40 -1.62 11.96
CA SER A 73 13.21 -2.82 12.04
C SER A 73 14.41 -2.73 11.08
N ARG A 74 15.42 -3.57 11.29
CA ARG A 74 16.50 -3.78 10.29
C ARG A 74 16.00 -4.49 9.02
N GLY A 75 14.69 -4.61 8.87
CA GLY A 75 14.01 -5.27 7.78
C GLY A 75 14.33 -4.68 6.41
N ASP A 76 13.93 -5.48 5.44
CA ASP A 76 14.29 -5.40 4.04
C ASP A 76 13.34 -4.43 3.30
N LEU A 77 13.29 -3.19 3.78
CA LEU A 77 12.54 -2.10 3.14
C LEU A 77 13.33 -1.47 2.00
N HIS A 78 12.68 -1.33 0.84
CA HIS A 78 13.25 -0.74 -0.37
C HIS A 78 12.41 0.40 -0.90
N THR A 79 13.09 1.46 -1.34
CA THR A 79 12.47 2.54 -2.11
C THR A 79 12.55 2.20 -3.59
N VAL A 80 11.41 2.14 -4.27
CA VAL A 80 11.33 1.86 -5.70
C VAL A 80 10.46 2.91 -6.39
N VAL A 81 10.67 3.10 -7.69
CA VAL A 81 9.89 4.01 -8.53
C VAL A 81 9.13 3.18 -9.56
N ILE A 82 7.81 3.37 -9.64
CA ILE A 82 6.94 2.61 -10.53
C ILE A 82 5.99 3.61 -11.19
N TYR A 83 6.03 3.70 -12.52
CA TYR A 83 5.28 4.71 -13.30
C TYR A 83 5.52 6.17 -12.85
N GLY A 84 6.71 6.46 -12.30
CA GLY A 84 7.06 7.79 -11.80
C GLY A 84 6.69 8.03 -10.33
N ASP A 85 5.87 7.16 -9.74
CA ASP A 85 5.48 7.21 -8.34
C ASP A 85 6.45 6.45 -7.43
N ILE A 86 6.60 6.92 -6.19
CA ILE A 86 7.53 6.35 -5.23
C ILE A 86 6.79 5.36 -4.34
N PHE A 87 7.35 4.17 -4.19
CA PHE A 87 6.88 3.15 -3.28
C PHE A 87 7.96 2.78 -2.26
N VAL A 88 7.56 2.57 -1.01
CA VAL A 88 8.36 1.87 0.00
C VAL A 88 7.76 0.48 0.18
N LEU A 89 8.50 -0.58 -0.15
CA LEU A 89 8.03 -1.96 -0.05
C LEU A 89 8.87 -2.79 0.92
N GLN A 90 8.25 -3.81 1.51
CA GLN A 90 8.96 -4.86 2.25
C GLN A 90 9.21 -6.02 1.29
N ARG A 91 10.48 -6.35 1.01
CA ARG A 91 10.88 -7.31 -0.03
C ARG A 91 10.26 -8.70 0.17
N GLU A 92 10.50 -9.33 1.31
CA GLU A 92 10.00 -10.68 1.62
C GLU A 92 8.47 -10.77 1.58
N LYS A 93 7.76 -9.78 2.13
CA LYS A 93 6.28 -9.73 2.13
C LYS A 93 5.75 -9.56 0.71
N MET A 94 6.39 -8.71 -0.09
CA MET A 94 6.04 -8.54 -1.49
C MET A 94 6.22 -9.84 -2.27
N LEU A 95 7.38 -10.51 -2.12
CA LEU A 95 7.65 -11.79 -2.81
C LEU A 95 6.63 -12.87 -2.42
N ASN A 96 6.31 -12.99 -1.12
CA ASN A 96 5.31 -13.93 -0.64
C ASN A 96 3.91 -13.61 -1.20
N TYR A 97 3.55 -12.33 -1.27
CA TYR A 97 2.28 -11.88 -1.83
C TYR A 97 2.17 -12.18 -3.33
N LEU A 98 3.20 -11.87 -4.13
CA LEU A 98 3.22 -12.18 -5.56
C LEU A 98 3.12 -13.68 -5.83
N ASN A 99 3.85 -14.50 -5.06
CA ASN A 99 3.74 -15.96 -5.12
C ASN A 99 2.34 -16.45 -4.75
N CYS A 100 1.69 -15.83 -3.76
CA CYS A 100 0.32 -16.17 -3.38
C CYS A 100 -0.67 -15.82 -4.50
N MET A 101 -0.52 -14.67 -5.17
CA MET A 101 -1.37 -14.32 -6.32
C MET A 101 -1.20 -15.31 -7.47
N LEU A 102 0.05 -15.67 -7.80
CA LEU A 102 0.38 -16.59 -8.90
C LEU A 102 -0.17 -18.00 -8.68
N ASN A 103 -0.14 -18.50 -7.44
CA ASN A 103 -0.46 -19.89 -7.13
C ASN A 103 -1.87 -20.10 -6.57
N GLN A 104 -2.41 -19.14 -5.82
CA GLN A 104 -3.65 -19.28 -5.05
C GLN A 104 -4.74 -18.31 -5.49
N ARG A 105 -4.44 -17.35 -6.38
CA ARG A 105 -5.38 -16.31 -6.85
C ARG A 105 -6.09 -15.63 -5.68
N CYS A 106 -5.30 -15.19 -4.70
CA CYS A 106 -5.75 -14.67 -3.41
C CYS A 106 -6.37 -13.25 -3.44
N VAL A 107 -6.72 -12.75 -4.62
CA VAL A 107 -7.29 -11.41 -4.85
C VAL A 107 -8.53 -11.50 -5.74
N CYS A 108 -9.44 -10.56 -5.56
CA CYS A 108 -10.63 -10.39 -6.40
C CYS A 108 -10.36 -9.34 -7.47
N PHE A 109 -10.70 -9.62 -8.73
CA PHE A 109 -10.66 -8.62 -9.80
C PHE A 109 -12.07 -8.18 -10.16
N VAL A 110 -12.26 -6.86 -10.25
CA VAL A 110 -13.52 -6.23 -10.61
C VAL A 110 -13.31 -5.43 -11.89
N ASP A 111 -13.98 -5.85 -12.95
CA ASP A 111 -14.04 -5.10 -14.20
C ASP A 111 -14.93 -3.87 -14.02
N ILE A 112 -14.34 -2.71 -14.26
CA ILE A 112 -14.97 -1.40 -14.15
C ILE A 112 -14.93 -0.65 -15.49
N SER A 113 -14.70 -1.38 -16.58
CA SER A 113 -14.63 -0.82 -17.94
C SER A 113 -15.86 0.04 -18.24
N GLN A 114 -15.65 1.19 -18.88
CA GLN A 114 -16.72 2.14 -19.21
C GLN A 114 -17.84 1.53 -20.07
N SER A 115 -17.52 0.52 -20.88
CA SER A 115 -18.49 -0.19 -21.72
C SER A 115 -19.52 -1.00 -20.92
N LEU A 116 -19.28 -1.23 -19.64
CA LEU A 116 -20.20 -1.94 -18.76
C LEU A 116 -21.29 -1.00 -18.21
N SER A 117 -22.52 -1.50 -18.15
CA SER A 117 -23.62 -0.83 -17.46
C SER A 117 -23.44 -0.80 -15.93
N GLU A 118 -22.69 -1.74 -15.38
CA GLU A 118 -22.38 -1.86 -13.96
C GLU A 118 -21.07 -2.64 -13.78
N PRO A 119 -20.35 -2.44 -12.66
CA PRO A 119 -19.14 -3.21 -12.35
C PRO A 119 -19.44 -4.70 -12.20
N LYS A 120 -18.51 -5.55 -12.63
CA LYS A 120 -18.66 -7.01 -12.59
C LYS A 120 -17.40 -7.70 -12.11
N ILE A 121 -17.57 -8.90 -11.55
CA ILE A 121 -16.40 -9.75 -11.27
C ILE A 121 -15.78 -10.14 -12.60
N LEU A 122 -14.47 -9.91 -12.71
CA LEU A 122 -13.73 -10.30 -13.89
C LEU A 122 -13.50 -11.81 -13.83
N ASN A 123 -14.26 -12.53 -14.65
CA ASN A 123 -14.07 -13.97 -14.83
C ASN A 123 -12.82 -14.20 -15.67
N SER A 124 -12.08 -15.24 -15.32
CA SER A 124 -10.71 -15.48 -15.77
C SER A 124 -10.62 -15.81 -17.26
N ASP A 125 -10.62 -14.79 -18.11
CA ASP A 125 -10.19 -14.94 -19.50
C ASP A 125 -8.66 -15.13 -19.55
N GLU A 126 -8.18 -15.99 -20.45
CA GLU A 126 -6.75 -16.33 -20.53
C GLU A 126 -5.88 -15.09 -20.77
N ILE A 127 -6.37 -14.11 -21.54
CA ILE A 127 -5.65 -12.88 -21.86
C ILE A 127 -5.42 -12.05 -20.59
N PHE A 128 -6.47 -11.83 -19.80
CA PHE A 128 -6.40 -11.11 -18.53
C PHE A 128 -5.35 -11.75 -17.60
N TRP A 129 -5.45 -13.07 -17.39
CA TRP A 129 -4.54 -13.74 -16.46
C TRP A 129 -3.10 -13.78 -16.98
N THR A 130 -2.91 -13.79 -18.30
CA THR A 130 -1.59 -13.73 -18.91
C THR A 130 -0.90 -12.41 -18.57
N SER A 131 -1.59 -11.27 -18.70
CA SER A 131 -1.02 -9.96 -18.35
C SER A 131 -0.68 -9.85 -16.87
N ILE A 132 -1.58 -10.27 -15.96
CA ILE A 132 -1.27 -10.22 -14.53
C ILE A 132 -0.14 -11.19 -14.15
N LYS A 133 -0.13 -12.40 -14.70
CA LYS A 133 0.94 -13.38 -14.45
C LYS A 133 2.28 -12.82 -14.91
N ARG A 134 2.33 -12.21 -16.09
CA ARG A 134 3.54 -11.58 -16.62
C ARG A 134 4.02 -10.46 -15.70
N PHE A 135 3.13 -9.54 -15.32
CA PHE A 135 3.44 -8.50 -14.34
C PHE A 135 4.02 -9.09 -13.05
N CYS A 136 3.36 -10.09 -12.47
CA CYS A 136 3.81 -10.69 -11.21
C CYS A 136 5.18 -11.35 -11.33
N LEU A 137 5.48 -12.01 -12.44
CA LEU A 137 6.78 -12.65 -12.68
C LEU A 137 7.89 -11.60 -12.87
N GLU A 138 7.67 -10.61 -13.73
CA GLU A 138 8.65 -9.54 -13.99
C GLU A 138 8.88 -8.70 -12.72
N PHE A 139 7.82 -8.36 -11.99
CA PHE A 139 7.94 -7.60 -10.75
C PHE A 139 8.56 -8.44 -9.63
N ASN A 140 8.27 -9.74 -9.55
CA ASN A 140 8.94 -10.63 -8.61
C ASN A 140 10.45 -10.70 -8.89
N ASP A 141 10.86 -10.84 -10.14
CA ASP A 141 12.28 -10.80 -10.53
C ASP A 141 12.94 -9.47 -10.14
N PHE A 142 12.28 -8.34 -10.43
CA PHE A 142 12.74 -7.02 -10.01
C PHE A 142 12.91 -6.90 -8.48
N VAL A 143 11.92 -7.34 -7.71
CA VAL A 143 11.94 -7.29 -6.24
C VAL A 143 13.00 -8.23 -5.67
N GLN A 144 13.23 -9.42 -6.25
CA GLN A 144 14.29 -10.34 -5.82
C GLN A 144 15.68 -9.70 -5.91
N HIS A 145 15.89 -8.91 -6.97
CA HIS A 145 17.14 -8.20 -7.23
C HIS A 145 17.29 -6.89 -6.47
N CYS A 146 16.25 -6.42 -5.75
CA CYS A 146 16.40 -5.31 -4.81
C CYS A 146 17.38 -5.71 -3.70
N LYS A 147 18.53 -5.03 -3.67
CA LYS A 147 19.57 -5.19 -2.66
C LYS A 147 19.60 -3.93 -1.82
N THR A 148 19.83 -4.10 -0.52
CA THR A 148 20.10 -3.00 0.40
C THR A 148 21.49 -2.46 0.07
N ASP A 149 21.58 -1.65 -0.99
CA ASP A 149 22.84 -1.04 -1.37
C ASP A 149 23.14 0.12 -0.42
N THR A 150 24.43 0.38 -0.21
CA THR A 150 24.89 1.49 0.66
C THR A 150 24.81 2.85 -0.03
N GLN A 151 24.53 2.86 -1.34
CA GLN A 151 24.32 4.06 -2.12
C GLN A 151 22.81 4.28 -2.29
N TYR A 152 22.34 5.45 -1.88
CA TYR A 152 20.95 5.90 -1.95
C TYR A 152 20.41 5.96 -3.40
N MET A 153 20.20 4.81 -4.03
CA MET A 153 19.76 4.68 -5.41
C MET A 153 18.45 3.89 -5.49
N PRO A 154 17.32 4.61 -5.46
CA PRO A 154 16.00 4.03 -5.72
C PRO A 154 16.00 3.31 -7.06
N ARG A 155 15.38 2.14 -7.10
CA ARG A 155 15.28 1.35 -8.32
C ARG A 155 13.99 1.67 -9.06
N THR A 156 14.10 1.89 -10.36
CA THR A 156 12.92 2.08 -11.21
C THR A 156 12.48 0.75 -11.81
N PHE A 157 11.19 0.47 -11.73
CA PHE A 157 10.55 -0.62 -12.45
C PHE A 157 9.62 -0.03 -13.50
N GLU A 158 9.87 -0.40 -14.74
CA GLU A 158 9.03 -0.04 -15.88
C GLU A 158 8.37 -1.31 -16.39
N PHE A 159 7.05 -1.29 -16.47
CA PHE A 159 6.28 -2.39 -17.01
C PHE A 159 5.41 -1.89 -18.15
N GLU A 160 5.71 -2.38 -19.35
CA GLU A 160 4.92 -2.09 -20.53
C GLU A 160 3.97 -3.25 -20.82
N ASP A 161 2.68 -2.96 -20.77
CA ASP A 161 1.61 -3.84 -21.20
C ASP A 161 0.60 -3.05 -22.02
N LYS A 162 0.00 -3.72 -23.01
CA LYS A 162 -0.96 -3.12 -23.93
C LYS A 162 -2.34 -2.96 -23.30
N ILE A 163 -2.65 -3.75 -22.28
CA ILE A 163 -3.99 -3.92 -21.73
C ILE A 163 -4.03 -3.47 -20.26
N LEU A 164 -3.01 -3.82 -19.47
CA LEU A 164 -2.98 -3.57 -18.03
C LEU A 164 -2.89 -2.06 -17.72
N HIS A 165 -3.92 -1.52 -17.08
CA HIS A 165 -3.94 -0.14 -16.60
C HIS A 165 -3.08 0.04 -15.32
N PRO A 166 -2.40 1.19 -15.12
CA PRO A 166 -1.59 1.46 -13.92
C PRO A 166 -2.33 1.30 -12.59
N CYS A 167 -3.63 1.61 -12.54
CA CYS A 167 -4.43 1.43 -11.32
C CYS A 167 -4.45 -0.04 -10.83
N THR A 168 -4.51 -1.01 -11.74
CA THR A 168 -4.44 -2.44 -11.42
C THR A 168 -3.07 -2.78 -10.84
N VAL A 169 -2.00 -2.27 -11.47
CA VAL A 169 -0.62 -2.46 -11.02
C VAL A 169 -0.44 -1.89 -9.61
N PHE A 170 -0.91 -0.68 -9.36
CA PHE A 170 -0.83 -0.04 -8.05
C PHE A 170 -1.61 -0.82 -6.99
N GLY A 171 -2.81 -1.29 -7.30
CA GLY A 171 -3.58 -2.13 -6.39
C GLY A 171 -2.83 -3.42 -6.02
N VAL A 172 -2.17 -4.07 -6.99
CA VAL A 172 -1.33 -5.25 -6.75
C VAL A 172 -0.17 -4.87 -5.81
N ILE A 173 0.60 -3.83 -6.14
CA ILE A 173 1.77 -3.41 -5.34
C ILE A 173 1.35 -3.03 -3.92
N LEU A 174 0.21 -2.35 -3.75
CA LEU A 174 -0.34 -1.94 -2.45
C LEU A 174 -0.92 -3.12 -1.65
N GLY A 175 -1.12 -4.28 -2.28
CA GLY A 175 -1.62 -5.49 -1.63
C GLY A 175 -3.12 -5.46 -1.35
N TYR A 176 -3.91 -4.81 -2.21
CA TYR A 176 -5.35 -4.72 -2.02
C TYR A 176 -6.04 -6.07 -2.30
N PRO A 177 -7.02 -6.47 -1.47
CA PRO A 177 -7.72 -7.74 -1.64
C PRO A 177 -8.72 -7.72 -2.80
N VAL A 178 -9.14 -6.52 -3.22
CA VAL A 178 -10.00 -6.28 -4.37
C VAL A 178 -9.31 -5.27 -5.28
N LEU A 179 -9.17 -5.62 -6.56
CA LEU A 179 -8.42 -4.89 -7.58
C LEU A 179 -9.36 -4.49 -8.70
N TYR A 180 -9.31 -3.22 -9.07
CA TYR A 180 -9.98 -2.76 -10.27
C TYR A 180 -9.24 -3.18 -11.51
N TRP A 181 -10.01 -3.49 -12.55
CA TRP A 181 -9.55 -3.78 -13.88
C TRP A 181 -10.22 -2.83 -14.88
N LEU A 182 -9.39 -2.26 -15.73
CA LEU A 182 -9.74 -1.30 -16.77
C LEU A 182 -8.71 -1.50 -17.89
N THR A 183 -9.13 -1.42 -19.14
CA THR A 183 -8.19 -1.43 -20.27
C THR A 183 -7.45 -0.10 -20.34
N LYS A 184 -6.16 -0.14 -20.69
CA LYS A 184 -5.30 1.05 -20.82
C LYS A 184 -5.82 2.14 -21.76
N GLU A 185 -6.72 1.80 -22.68
CA GLU A 185 -7.29 2.71 -23.67
C GLU A 185 -8.38 3.65 -23.11
N SER A 186 -8.89 3.40 -21.91
CA SER A 186 -9.95 4.20 -21.30
C SER A 186 -9.48 4.78 -19.97
N GLU A 187 -9.62 6.10 -19.81
CA GLU A 187 -9.49 6.78 -18.49
C GLU A 187 -10.82 6.81 -17.73
N MET A 188 -11.92 6.47 -18.42
CA MET A 188 -13.27 6.46 -17.87
C MET A 188 -13.64 5.08 -17.33
N ASN A 189 -14.55 5.04 -16.36
CA ASN A 189 -15.03 3.82 -15.73
C ASN A 189 -16.54 3.88 -15.45
N CYS A 190 -17.13 2.73 -15.12
CA CYS A 190 -18.56 2.59 -14.81
C CYS A 190 -18.92 2.80 -13.32
N LEU A 191 -18.03 3.39 -12.51
CA LEU A 191 -18.26 3.57 -11.05
C LEU A 191 -19.06 4.83 -10.70
N SER A 192 -19.35 5.69 -11.66
CA SER A 192 -20.14 6.90 -11.42
C SER A 192 -21.53 6.54 -10.88
N GLN A 193 -21.91 7.14 -9.75
CA GLN A 193 -23.17 6.87 -9.04
C GLN A 193 -23.35 5.45 -8.50
N ILE A 194 -22.30 4.62 -8.52
CA ILE A 194 -22.32 3.30 -7.89
C ILE A 194 -22.01 3.45 -6.39
N ASP A 195 -22.73 2.69 -5.55
CA ASP A 195 -22.39 2.57 -4.13
C ASP A 195 -21.08 1.81 -3.98
N LEU A 196 -20.13 2.39 -3.26
CA LEU A 196 -18.83 1.80 -2.96
C LEU A 196 -18.71 1.50 -1.47
N SER A 197 -18.28 0.28 -1.19
CA SER A 197 -17.81 -0.12 0.14
C SER A 197 -16.33 0.24 0.25
N VAL A 198 -16.00 1.15 1.17
CA VAL A 198 -14.62 1.58 1.45
C VAL A 198 -14.15 0.96 2.74
N TYR A 199 -13.11 0.14 2.66
CA TYR A 199 -12.42 -0.42 3.81
C TYR A 199 -11.13 0.34 4.05
N SER A 200 -10.90 0.69 5.31
CA SER A 200 -9.69 1.40 5.72
C SER A 200 -9.09 0.71 6.94
N SER A 201 -7.77 0.56 6.94
CA SER A 201 -6.99 0.14 8.10
C SER A 201 -6.28 1.35 8.67
N GLU A 202 -6.53 1.63 9.93
CA GLU A 202 -5.97 2.78 10.64
C GLU A 202 -5.09 2.31 11.79
N ILE A 203 -3.96 2.98 11.98
CA ILE A 203 -3.06 2.72 13.11
C ILE A 203 -2.71 4.00 13.85
N ALA A 204 -2.37 3.85 15.12
CA ALA A 204 -1.74 4.87 15.95
C ALA A 204 -0.66 4.22 16.82
N LEU A 205 0.32 5.00 17.27
CA LEU A 205 1.23 4.53 18.32
C LEU A 205 0.53 4.57 19.68
N GLU A 206 0.70 3.51 20.47
CA GLU A 206 0.17 3.44 21.84
C GLU A 206 0.68 4.61 22.69
N SER A 207 1.95 4.99 22.53
CA SER A 207 2.55 6.13 23.23
C SER A 207 1.95 7.49 22.87
N TRP A 208 1.13 7.57 21.82
CA TRP A 208 0.42 8.80 21.42
C TRP A 208 -1.00 8.89 21.97
N GLN A 209 -1.47 7.87 22.70
CA GLN A 209 -2.79 7.89 23.33
C GLN A 209 -2.91 9.03 24.36
N GLY A 210 -4.03 9.77 24.31
CA GLY A 210 -4.36 10.83 25.26
C GLY A 210 -4.09 12.28 24.80
N LYS A 211 -3.56 12.50 23.59
CA LYS A 211 -3.37 13.84 23.00
C LYS A 211 -3.84 13.87 21.54
N ASN A 212 -5.17 13.89 21.33
CA ASN A 212 -5.83 13.71 20.02
C ASN A 212 -5.43 12.38 19.37
N GLU A 213 -6.37 11.47 19.22
CA GLU A 213 -6.14 10.19 18.56
C GLU A 213 -5.80 10.40 17.08
N ASP A 214 -4.53 10.64 16.78
CA ASP A 214 -4.02 10.82 15.41
C ASP A 214 -3.90 9.43 14.74
N PHE A 215 -5.03 8.75 14.56
CA PHE A 215 -5.10 7.56 13.72
C PHE A 215 -4.73 7.96 12.30
N VAL A 216 -3.81 7.21 11.71
CA VAL A 216 -3.40 7.35 10.31
C VAL A 216 -3.97 6.19 9.53
N THR A 217 -4.70 6.50 8.46
CA THR A 217 -5.12 5.51 7.47
C THR A 217 -3.90 5.05 6.67
N VAL A 218 -3.47 3.80 6.89
CA VAL A 218 -2.30 3.22 6.22
C VAL A 218 -2.65 2.38 5.01
N CYS A 219 -3.91 1.94 4.91
CA CYS A 219 -4.45 1.22 3.76
C CYS A 219 -5.91 1.64 3.57
N SER A 220 -6.31 1.95 2.34
CA SER A 220 -7.70 2.25 2.00
C SER A 220 -8.00 1.79 0.59
N PHE A 221 -8.97 0.89 0.45
CA PHE A 221 -9.44 0.40 -0.84
C PHE A 221 -10.96 0.42 -0.89
N SER A 222 -11.49 0.46 -2.11
CA SER A 222 -12.93 0.45 -2.35
C SER A 222 -13.31 -0.66 -3.32
N PHE A 223 -14.56 -1.09 -3.26
CA PHE A 223 -15.16 -1.93 -4.27
C PHE A 223 -16.68 -1.67 -4.38
N PRO A 224 -17.31 -1.98 -5.53
CA PRO A 224 -18.75 -1.85 -5.74
C PRO A 224 -19.56 -2.67 -4.73
N GLY A 225 -20.48 -2.01 -4.03
CA GLY A 225 -21.30 -2.63 -2.98
C GLY A 225 -22.19 -3.76 -3.50
N ASN A 226 -22.63 -3.69 -4.76
CA ASN A 226 -23.37 -4.77 -5.44
C ASN A 226 -22.56 -6.07 -5.57
N LEU A 227 -21.24 -6.03 -5.40
CA LEU A 227 -20.33 -7.19 -5.49
C LEU A 227 -19.88 -7.74 -4.13
N THR A 228 -20.42 -7.23 -3.01
CA THR A 228 -20.03 -7.63 -1.64
C THR A 228 -19.97 -9.13 -1.45
N ALA A 229 -21.00 -9.87 -1.86
CA ALA A 229 -21.05 -11.32 -1.69
C ALA A 229 -19.88 -12.06 -2.38
N TYR A 230 -19.37 -11.53 -3.49
CA TYR A 230 -18.26 -12.12 -4.24
C TYR A 230 -16.90 -11.75 -3.64
N CYS A 231 -16.78 -10.53 -3.12
CA CYS A 231 -15.54 -10.00 -2.57
C CYS A 231 -15.29 -10.43 -1.11
N GLU A 232 -16.34 -10.82 -0.37
CA GLU A 232 -16.27 -11.01 1.09
C GLU A 232 -15.15 -11.96 1.53
N LYS A 233 -14.95 -13.09 0.83
CA LYS A 233 -13.89 -14.04 1.20
C LYS A 233 -12.48 -13.43 1.15
N TYR A 234 -12.24 -12.52 0.20
CA TYR A 234 -10.94 -11.85 0.01
C TYR A 234 -10.74 -10.76 1.05
N ILE A 235 -11.81 -10.01 1.32
CA ILE A 235 -11.82 -8.98 2.35
C ILE A 235 -11.61 -9.61 3.73
N GLU A 236 -12.28 -10.72 4.02
CA GLU A 236 -12.17 -11.41 5.30
C GLU A 236 -10.77 -12.01 5.49
N SER A 237 -10.18 -12.60 4.43
CA SER A 237 -8.78 -13.02 4.45
C SER A 237 -7.83 -11.85 4.78
N TRP A 238 -8.05 -10.70 4.15
CA TRP A 238 -7.30 -9.47 4.44
C TRP A 238 -7.50 -8.98 5.88
N ARG A 239 -8.75 -8.89 6.37
CA ARG A 239 -9.08 -8.46 7.74
C ARG A 239 -8.37 -9.36 8.76
N ASN A 240 -8.43 -10.67 8.56
CA ASN A 240 -7.79 -11.64 9.44
C ASN A 240 -6.27 -11.50 9.44
N ASN A 241 -5.66 -11.33 8.26
CA ASN A 241 -4.21 -11.13 8.16
C ASN A 241 -3.76 -9.85 8.87
N VAL A 242 -4.40 -8.71 8.58
CA VAL A 242 -4.05 -7.42 9.20
C VAL A 242 -4.26 -7.49 10.72
N THR A 243 -5.39 -8.03 11.18
CA THR A 243 -5.67 -8.18 12.63
C THR A 243 -4.63 -9.06 13.32
N THR A 244 -4.27 -10.19 12.71
CA THR A 244 -3.27 -11.12 13.25
C THR A 244 -1.89 -10.47 13.36
N ILE A 245 -1.52 -9.64 12.38
CA ILE A 245 -0.24 -8.91 12.39
C ILE A 245 -0.28 -7.82 13.46
N SER A 246 -1.36 -7.03 13.52
CA SER A 246 -1.54 -5.97 14.51
C SER A 246 -1.46 -6.48 15.95
N GLN A 247 -2.09 -7.63 16.25
CA GLN A 247 -2.06 -8.23 17.59
C GLN A 247 -0.64 -8.63 18.05
N LYS A 248 0.30 -8.81 17.12
CA LYS A 248 1.72 -9.08 17.43
C LYS A 248 2.51 -7.79 17.68
N GLN A 249 1.96 -6.62 17.37
CA GLN A 249 2.60 -5.32 17.54
C GLN A 249 2.14 -4.68 18.84
N THR A 250 2.96 -4.76 19.90
CA THR A 250 2.60 -4.19 21.20
C THR A 250 2.53 -2.66 21.20
N MET A 251 3.24 -2.00 20.27
CA MET A 251 3.34 -0.54 20.21
C MET A 251 2.25 0.12 19.36
N LEU A 252 1.43 -0.67 18.66
CA LEU A 252 0.44 -0.18 17.71
C LEU A 252 -0.98 -0.45 18.18
N VAL A 253 -1.80 0.58 18.12
CA VAL A 253 -3.26 0.48 18.19
C VAL A 253 -3.75 0.39 16.76
N HIS A 254 -4.59 -0.59 16.47
CA HIS A 254 -5.10 -0.83 15.13
C HIS A 254 -6.61 -0.92 15.13
N ARG A 255 -7.25 -0.39 14.08
CA ARG A 255 -8.66 -0.59 13.81
C ARG A 255 -8.93 -0.71 12.32
N ILE A 256 -9.98 -1.44 11.99
CA ILE A 256 -10.53 -1.54 10.63
C ILE A 256 -11.85 -0.79 10.61
N MET A 257 -11.99 0.10 9.64
CA MET A 257 -13.20 0.87 9.39
C MET A 257 -13.82 0.44 8.06
N CYS A 258 -15.14 0.47 7.99
CA CYS A 258 -15.90 0.26 6.76
C CYS A 258 -16.96 1.37 6.64
N LYS A 259 -17.07 1.98 5.46
CA LYS A 259 -18.10 2.98 5.16
C LYS A 259 -18.63 2.81 3.74
N GLN A 260 -19.89 3.19 3.54
CA GLN A 260 -20.49 3.28 2.22
C GLN A 260 -20.35 4.70 1.69
N VAL A 261 -19.96 4.85 0.42
CA VAL A 261 -19.89 6.14 -0.26
C VAL A 261 -20.51 6.03 -1.65
N ARG A 262 -21.14 7.10 -2.12
CA ARG A 262 -21.60 7.23 -3.51
C ARG A 262 -21.02 8.52 -4.07
N LEU A 263 -20.26 8.41 -5.16
CA LEU A 263 -19.58 9.54 -5.76
C LEU A 263 -20.16 9.86 -7.13
N PRO A 264 -20.27 11.16 -7.50
CA PRO A 264 -20.77 11.54 -8.80
C PRO A 264 -19.85 11.09 -9.93
N VAL A 265 -18.55 11.10 -9.68
CA VAL A 265 -17.48 10.64 -10.59
C VAL A 265 -16.40 9.99 -9.73
N VAL A 266 -15.79 8.93 -10.26
CA VAL A 266 -14.63 8.27 -9.68
C VAL A 266 -13.48 8.34 -10.68
N ILE A 267 -12.35 8.92 -10.27
CA ILE A 267 -11.12 9.00 -11.07
C ILE A 267 -10.10 8.06 -10.43
N LEU A 268 -9.35 7.33 -11.26
CA LEU A 268 -8.40 6.30 -10.86
C LEU A 268 -6.98 6.59 -11.32
#